data_AF-A0A523K012-F1
#
_entry.id   AF-A0A523K012-F1
#
_cell.length_a   1.000
_cell.length_b   1.000
_cell.length_c   1.000
_cell.angle_alpha   90.00
_cell.angle_beta   90.00
_cell.angle_gamma   90.00
#
_symmetry.space_group_name_H-M   'P 1'
#
loop_
_entity.id
_entity.type
_entity.pdbx_description
1 polymer ?
#
loop_
_entity_poly.entity_id
_entity_poly.type
_entity_poly.pdbx_seq_one_letter_code
_entity_poly.pdbx_strand_id
1 'polypeptide(L)'
;MEAKELENEEGTDAAEYALGVTLTPDSRRDLLPEFRLMKDAIIDWASKRGDRGVLIVVNVVATSDIHEIFDDLLAKVYVQASSFAGLLQTRTLQVTLLDLNGSQCGQYEVEPLDAP
;
A
#
# COMPACT_ATOMS: atom_id res chain seq x y z
N MET A 1 4.71 -18.98 -2.69
CA MET A 1 3.94 -17.75 -2.95
C MET A 1 4.14 -17.45 -4.42
N GLU A 2 3.08 -17.52 -5.24
CA GLU A 2 3.15 -17.29 -6.69
C GLU A 2 2.53 -15.93 -7.00
N ALA A 3 3.28 -15.09 -7.73
CA ALA A 3 2.78 -13.84 -8.29
C ALA A 3 2.20 -14.14 -9.68
N LYS A 4 0.98 -13.66 -9.95
CA LYS A 4 0.34 -13.77 -11.27
C LYS A 4 0.26 -12.38 -11.89
N GLU A 5 0.95 -12.19 -13.02
CA GLU A 5 0.82 -11.00 -13.86
C GLU A 5 -0.38 -11.19 -14.81
N LEU A 6 -1.25 -10.19 -14.89
CA LEU A 6 -2.33 -10.09 -15.87
C LEU A 6 -1.91 -9.06 -16.91
N GLU A 7 -1.60 -9.50 -18.13
CA GLU A 7 -1.37 -8.61 -19.27
C GLU A 7 -2.70 -8.38 -20.01
N ASN A 8 -3.05 -7.11 -20.22
CA ASN A 8 -4.16 -6.70 -21.10
C ASN A 8 -3.57 -6.16 -22.40
N GLU A 9 -4.01 -6.72 -23.53
CA GLU A 9 -3.72 -6.24 -24.87
C GLU A 9 -4.77 -5.20 -25.30
N GLU A 10 -4.29 -4.04 -25.77
CA GLU A 10 -4.82 -3.16 -26.84
C GLU A 10 -4.80 -1.66 -26.48
N GLY A 11 -4.00 -0.90 -27.25
CA GLY A 11 -4.22 0.53 -27.51
C GLY A 11 -3.49 1.54 -26.63
N THR A 12 -2.20 1.78 -26.93
CA THR A 12 -1.36 2.94 -26.53
C THR A 12 -1.85 3.78 -25.35
N ASP A 13 -1.41 3.44 -24.15
CA ASP A 13 -0.93 4.38 -23.14
C ASP A 13 -0.19 3.55 -22.06
N ALA A 14 0.69 4.15 -21.27
CA ALA A 14 1.58 3.40 -20.38
C ALA A 14 0.80 2.38 -19.53
N ALA A 15 1.15 1.10 -19.60
CA ALA A 15 0.52 0.07 -18.76
C ALA A 15 0.58 0.55 -17.31
N GLU A 16 -0.58 0.91 -16.75
CA GLU A 16 -0.70 1.39 -15.39
C GLU A 16 -0.41 0.21 -14.46
N TYR A 17 0.81 0.16 -13.92
CA TYR A 17 1.20 -0.90 -13.01
C TYR A 17 0.61 -0.61 -11.62
N ALA A 18 -0.11 -1.58 -11.07
CA ALA A 18 -0.59 -1.55 -9.69
C ALA A 18 0.14 -2.59 -8.83
N LEU A 19 0.44 -2.23 -7.57
CA LEU A 19 0.95 -3.17 -6.56
C LEU A 19 -0.15 -3.45 -5.54
N GLY A 20 -0.51 -4.71 -5.35
CA GLY A 20 -1.36 -5.15 -4.26
C GLY A 20 -0.55 -5.74 -3.11
N VAL A 21 -0.75 -5.25 -1.89
CA VAL A 21 -0.17 -5.80 -0.66
C VAL A 21 -1.28 -6.10 0.34
N THR A 22 -1.24 -7.27 0.96
CA THR A 22 -2.17 -7.64 2.05
C THR A 22 -1.37 -7.87 3.33
N LEU A 23 -1.73 -7.15 4.39
CA LEU A 23 -1.20 -7.33 5.74
C LEU A 23 -2.23 -8.08 6.58
N THR A 24 -1.77 -9.08 7.33
CA THR A 24 -2.62 -9.86 8.25
C THR A 24 -2.01 -9.88 9.65
N PRO A 25 -1.82 -8.73 10.31
CA PRO A 25 -1.24 -8.68 11.64
C PRO A 25 -2.20 -9.30 12.68
N ASP A 26 -1.76 -10.36 13.34
CA ASP A 26 -2.54 -11.03 14.40
C ASP A 26 -2.55 -10.24 15.71
N SER A 27 -1.57 -9.35 15.90
CA SER A 27 -1.45 -8.53 17.10
C SER A 27 -0.76 -7.20 16.83
N ARG A 28 -0.87 -6.27 17.79
CA ARG A 28 -0.12 -5.01 17.79
C ARG A 28 1.40 -5.23 17.66
N ARG A 29 1.95 -6.33 18.16
CA ARG A 29 3.39 -6.62 18.07
C ARG A 29 3.80 -7.01 16.66
N ASP A 30 2.89 -7.61 15.91
CA ASP A 30 3.14 -8.11 14.54
C ASP A 30 2.92 -7.03 13.47
N LEU A 31 2.18 -5.97 13.82
CA LEU A 31 1.93 -4.84 12.93
C LEU A 31 3.21 -4.18 12.39
N LEU A 32 4.21 -3.94 13.24
CA LEU A 32 5.46 -3.29 12.81
C LEU A 32 6.29 -4.18 11.85
N PRO A 33 6.50 -5.48 12.14
CA PRO A 33 7.06 -6.43 11.17
C PRO A 33 6.32 -6.44 9.84
N GLU A 34 4.99 -6.57 9.85
CA GLU A 34 4.15 -6.61 8.64
C GLU A 34 4.26 -5.30 7.85
N PHE A 35 4.23 -4.15 8.53
CA PHE A 35 4.41 -2.86 7.91
C PHE A 35 5.79 -2.71 7.25
N ARG A 36 6.84 -3.27 7.85
CA ARG A 36 8.18 -3.29 7.23
C ARG A 36 8.22 -4.14 5.98
N LEU A 37 7.55 -5.30 5.98
CA LEU A 37 7.44 -6.15 4.80
C LEU A 37 6.69 -5.44 3.67
N MET A 38 5.57 -4.78 3.97
CA MET A 38 4.84 -3.94 3.01
C MET A 38 5.75 -2.86 2.42
N LYS A 39 6.47 -2.13 3.28
CA LYS A 39 7.41 -1.08 2.86
C LYS A 39 8.49 -1.63 1.94
N ASP A 40 9.12 -2.74 2.30
CA ASP A 40 10.19 -3.34 1.50
C ASP A 40 9.65 -3.88 0.16
N ALA A 41 8.42 -4.42 0.12
CA ALA A 41 7.76 -4.84 -1.11
C ALA A 41 7.46 -3.66 -2.05
N ILE A 42 6.99 -2.54 -1.50
CA ILE A 42 6.75 -1.31 -2.28
C ILE A 42 8.07 -0.76 -2.84
N ILE A 43 9.13 -0.74 -2.03
CA ILE A 43 10.45 -0.26 -2.48
C ILE A 43 11.01 -1.16 -3.58
N ASP A 44 10.96 -2.49 -3.40
CA ASP A 44 11.42 -3.45 -4.40
C ASP A 44 10.63 -3.33 -5.70
N TRP A 45 9.30 -3.24 -5.64
CA TRP A 45 8.45 -3.03 -6.80
C TRP A 45 8.76 -1.71 -7.52
N ALA A 46 8.88 -0.61 -6.77
CA ALA A 46 9.23 0.70 -7.31
C ALA A 46 10.62 0.69 -7.96
N SER A 47 11.59 -0.04 -7.40
CA SER A 47 12.93 -0.16 -8.00
C SER A 47 12.92 -0.90 -9.34
N LYS A 48 11.99 -1.84 -9.54
CA LYS A 48 11.87 -2.64 -10.78
C LYS A 48 11.07 -1.94 -11.86
N ARG A 49 10.05 -1.16 -11.49
CA ARG A 49 9.11 -0.51 -12.42
C ARG A 49 9.40 0.99 -12.61
N GLY A 50 10.22 1.59 -11.77
CA GLY A 50 10.48 3.03 -11.74
C GLY A 50 9.22 3.83 -11.39
N ASP A 51 9.03 4.98 -12.04
CA ASP A 51 7.87 5.85 -11.83
C ASP A 51 6.63 5.45 -12.65
N ARG A 52 6.65 4.29 -13.32
CA ARG A 52 5.54 3.82 -14.16
C ARG A 52 4.39 3.17 -13.40
N GLY A 53 4.54 2.98 -12.10
CA GLY A 53 3.51 2.41 -11.23
C GLY A 53 2.69 3.50 -10.57
N VAL A 54 1.39 3.53 -10.83
CA VAL A 54 0.49 4.63 -10.44
C VAL A 54 -0.30 4.34 -9.17
N LEU A 55 -0.54 3.06 -8.84
CA LEU A 55 -1.43 2.66 -7.77
C LEU A 55 -0.78 1.63 -6.84
N ILE A 56 -0.87 1.88 -5.53
CA ILE A 56 -0.54 0.93 -4.47
C ILE A 56 -1.84 0.63 -3.72
N VAL A 57 -2.25 -0.62 -3.72
CA VAL A 57 -3.42 -1.12 -2.98
C VAL A 57 -2.93 -1.88 -1.76
N VAL A 58 -3.38 -1.48 -0.58
CA VAL A 58 -3.03 -2.08 0.70
C VAL A 58 -4.29 -2.59 1.39
N ASN A 59 -4.38 -3.89 1.63
CA ASN A 59 -5.46 -4.49 2.40
C ASN A 59 -4.95 -4.85 3.80
N VAL A 60 -5.62 -4.39 4.85
CA VAL A 60 -5.26 -4.69 6.25
C VAL A 60 -6.35 -5.54 6.88
N VAL A 61 -6.12 -6.84 7.00
CA VAL A 61 -7.03 -7.78 7.66
C VAL A 61 -6.65 -7.87 9.13
N ALA A 62 -7.42 -7.23 10.00
CA ALA A 62 -7.10 -7.14 11.42
C ALA A 62 -8.34 -6.81 12.28
N THR A 63 -8.15 -6.79 13.59
CA THR A 63 -9.13 -6.24 14.53
C THR A 63 -9.11 -4.70 14.51
N SER A 64 -10.21 -4.08 14.95
CA SER A 64 -10.37 -2.62 14.90
C SER A 64 -9.31 -1.83 15.67
N ASP A 65 -8.83 -2.37 16.79
CA ASP A 65 -7.74 -1.76 17.57
C ASP A 65 -6.41 -1.73 16.80
N ILE A 66 -6.18 -2.72 15.93
CA ILE A 66 -5.00 -2.76 15.06
C ILE A 66 -5.17 -1.78 13.90
N HIS A 67 -6.38 -1.64 13.35
CA HIS A 67 -6.69 -0.65 12.31
C HIS A 67 -6.36 0.77 12.76
N GLU A 68 -6.79 1.17 13.96
CA GLU A 68 -6.47 2.51 14.52
C GLU A 68 -4.96 2.76 14.61
N ILE A 69 -4.19 1.75 15.02
CA ILE A 69 -2.72 1.87 15.14
C ILE A 69 -2.07 1.92 13.76
N PHE A 70 -2.61 1.17 12.79
CA PHE A 70 -2.13 1.19 11.40
C PHE A 70 -2.32 2.58 10.78
N ASP A 71 -3.50 3.18 10.94
CA ASP A 71 -3.80 4.52 10.42
C ASP A 71 -2.84 5.56 11.00
N ASP A 72 -2.64 5.53 12.33
CA ASP A 72 -1.67 6.39 13.04
C ASP A 72 -0.24 6.22 12.52
N LEU A 73 0.16 4.98 12.25
CA LEU A 73 1.49 4.65 11.75
C LEU A 73 1.68 5.16 10.32
N LEU A 74 0.70 4.91 9.45
CA LEU A 74 0.72 5.34 8.07
C LEU A 74 0.75 6.87 7.96
N ALA A 75 -0.09 7.57 8.72
CA ALA A 75 -0.11 9.04 8.76
C ALA A 75 1.25 9.62 9.17
N LYS A 76 1.88 9.05 10.20
CA LYS A 76 3.24 9.47 10.61
C LYS A 76 4.26 9.27 9.51
N VAL A 77 4.23 8.12 8.84
CA VAL A 77 5.17 7.80 7.76
C VAL A 77 4.96 8.72 6.56
N TYR A 78 3.71 9.00 6.18
CA TYR A 78 3.36 9.86 5.07
C TYR A 78 3.81 11.32 5.29
N VAL A 79 3.77 11.81 6.54
CA VAL A 79 4.13 13.20 6.89
C VAL A 79 5.64 13.38 7.14
N GLN A 80 6.38 12.35 7.58
CA GLN A 80 7.75 12.51 8.10
C GLN A 80 8.88 12.70 7.05
N ALA A 81 8.56 13.04 5.79
CA ALA A 81 9.54 13.34 4.74
C ALA A 81 10.67 12.30 4.61
N SER A 82 10.34 11.01 4.80
CA SER A 82 11.27 9.90 4.56
C SER A 82 11.34 9.57 3.07
N SER A 83 12.39 8.87 2.63
CA SER A 83 12.47 8.38 1.25
C SER A 83 11.27 7.51 0.85
N PHE A 84 10.70 6.78 1.81
CA PHE A 84 9.46 6.03 1.61
C PHE A 84 8.22 6.93 1.52
N ALA A 85 8.16 8.01 2.29
CA ALA A 85 7.11 9.03 2.16
C ALA A 85 7.10 9.62 0.75
N GLY A 86 8.26 9.95 0.19
CA GLY A 86 8.38 10.44 -1.19
C GLY A 86 7.82 9.44 -2.22
N LEU A 87 8.05 8.14 -2.03
CA LEU A 87 7.46 7.11 -2.91
C LEU A 87 5.93 7.01 -2.80
N LEU A 88 5.39 7.17 -1.59
CA LEU A 88 3.95 7.18 -1.34
C LEU A 88 3.28 8.47 -1.83
N GLN A 89 4.01 9.59 -1.86
CA GLN A 89 3.51 10.89 -2.29
C GLN A 89 3.48 11.04 -3.82
N THR A 90 4.19 10.21 -4.57
CA THR A 90 4.20 10.26 -6.04
C THR A 90 3.24 9.24 -6.68
N ARG A 91 2.48 8.50 -5.87
CA ARG A 91 1.58 7.42 -6.32
C ARG A 91 0.27 7.49 -5.54
N THR A 92 -0.81 6.97 -6.14
CA THR A 92 -2.07 6.78 -5.43
C THR A 92 -1.92 5.61 -4.47
N LEU A 93 -2.24 5.83 -3.19
CA LEU A 93 -2.29 4.79 -2.16
C LEU A 93 -3.73 4.54 -1.75
N GLN A 94 -4.27 3.39 -2.11
CA GLN A 94 -5.58 2.94 -1.66
C GLN A 94 -5.42 1.96 -0.50
N VAL A 95 -6.00 2.26 0.65
CA VAL A 95 -6.00 1.37 1.81
C VAL A 95 -7.42 0.88 2.08
N THR A 96 -7.57 -0.43 2.22
CA THR A 96 -8.81 -1.08 2.64
C THR A 96 -8.59 -1.78 3.97
N LEU A 97 -9.42 -1.46 4.95
CA LEU A 97 -9.43 -2.10 6.27
C LEU A 97 -10.48 -3.20 6.26
N LEU A 98 -10.07 -4.43 6.52
CA LEU A 98 -10.91 -5.62 6.53
C LEU A 98 -10.94 -6.22 7.94
N ASP A 99 -12.11 -6.64 8.41
CA ASP A 99 -12.21 -7.47 9.63
C ASP A 99 -11.67 -8.89 9.39
N LEU A 100 -11.63 -9.69 10.45
CA LEU A 100 -11.18 -11.09 10.40
C LEU A 100 -12.09 -12.00 9.55
N ASN A 101 -13.28 -11.53 9.15
CA ASN A 101 -14.19 -12.23 8.24
C ASN A 101 -14.01 -11.78 6.78
N GLY A 102 -13.08 -10.86 6.51
CA GLY A 102 -12.88 -10.25 5.20
C GLY A 102 -13.92 -9.20 4.81
N SER A 103 -14.74 -8.73 5.76
CA SER A 103 -15.70 -7.65 5.54
C SER A 103 -15.01 -6.30 5.62
N GLN A 104 -15.34 -5.38 4.71
CA GLN A 104 -14.79 -4.04 4.70
C GLN A 104 -15.32 -3.23 5.89
N CYS A 105 -14.39 -2.81 6.75
CA CYS A 105 -14.63 -1.91 7.88
C CYS A 105 -14.42 -0.45 7.50
N GLY A 106 -13.50 -0.20 6.56
CA GLY A 106 -13.13 1.14 6.13
C GLY A 106 -12.31 1.11 4.85
N GLN A 107 -12.27 2.23 4.15
CA GLN A 107 -11.40 2.44 3.00
C GLN A 107 -11.07 3.93 2.92
N TYR A 108 -9.83 4.22 2.56
CA TYR A 108 -9.40 5.56 2.24
C TYR A 108 -8.38 5.53 1.12
N GLU A 109 -8.34 6.63 0.38
CA GLU A 109 -7.41 6.84 -0.71
C GLU A 109 -6.57 8.07 -0.40
N VAL A 110 -5.27 7.96 -0.64
CA VAL A 110 -4.33 9.05 -0.52
C VAL A 110 -3.81 9.33 -1.92
N GLU A 111 -4.27 10.44 -2.49
CA GLU A 111 -3.79 10.91 -3.78
C GLU A 111 -2.32 11.34 -3.69
N PRO A 112 -1.58 11.24 -4.80
CA PRO A 112 -0.24 11.80 -4.86
C PRO A 112 -0.29 13.32 -4.58
N LEU A 113 0.69 13.82 -3.84
CA LEU A 113 0.88 15.26 -3.72
C LEU A 113 1.46 15.74 -5.05
N ASP A 114 0.76 16.65 -5.72
CA ASP A 114 1.29 17.35 -6.90
C ASP A 114 2.70 17.85 -6.57
N ALA A 115 3.69 17.31 -7.28
CA ALA A 115 5.06 17.80 -7.16
C ALA A 115 5.08 19.28 -7.59
N PRO A 116 5.70 20.18 -6.83
CA PRO A 116 5.80 21.59 -7.19
C PRO A 116 6.53 21.83 -8.51
#